data_AF-A0AAD7D4P9-F1
#
_entry.id   AF-A0AAD7D4P9-F1
#
_cell.length_a   1.000
_cell.length_b   1.000
_cell.length_c   1.000
_cell.angle_alpha   90.00
_cell.angle_beta   90.00
_cell.angle_gamma   90.00
#
_symmetry.space_group_name_H-M   'P 1'
#
loop_
_entity.id
_entity.type
_entity.pdbx_description
1 polymer ?
#
loop_
_entity_poly.entity_id
_entity_poly.type
_entity_poly.pdbx_seq_one_letter_code
_entity_poly.pdbx_strand_id
1 'polypeptide(L)'
;MSVAELEARIDTLSTVIGQQKNLPMNIERSKSALQRRLNALRDPLACLPVEISSEIFVQCLPSDQPPDARYAPLLFLNVCNTWKDIALATAGLWTSIRIDRLKFDLESLLDAWLKCAGSRAVSISLPHHLPVEIVPVLSRHAKRLQDLEMHHDDADIALVAATGAFPMLKTVTIVGVDASEFKSSPGATLDMLRMCPNTVECTLDRVPYPLTKDEEDMLVLPHMRHLKFTGAEARPPYT
;
A
#
# COMPACT_ATOMS: atom_id res chain seq x y z
N MET A 1 12.25 -55.08 63.50
CA MET A 1 12.49 -54.68 62.10
C MET A 1 13.79 -55.36 61.66
N SER A 2 13.73 -56.24 60.67
CA SER A 2 14.87 -57.05 60.22
C SER A 2 15.77 -56.28 59.25
N VAL A 3 17.01 -56.75 59.04
CA VAL A 3 17.94 -56.15 58.06
C VAL A 3 17.34 -56.16 56.65
N ALA A 4 16.66 -57.24 56.26
CA ALA A 4 15.98 -57.35 54.97
C ALA A 4 14.85 -56.32 54.79
N GLU A 5 14.11 -56.00 55.86
CA GLU A 5 13.08 -54.95 55.82
C GLU A 5 13.67 -53.55 55.63
N LEU A 6 14.86 -53.30 56.19
CA LEU A 6 15.59 -52.03 56.01
C LEU A 6 16.12 -51.89 54.57
N GLU A 7 16.72 -52.94 54.02
CA GLU A 7 17.22 -52.96 52.64
C GLU A 7 16.10 -52.74 51.64
N ALA A 8 14.97 -53.44 51.80
CA ALA A 8 13.79 -53.25 50.96
C ALA A 8 13.26 -51.80 51.04
N ARG A 9 13.26 -51.18 52.23
CA ARG A 9 12.86 -49.77 52.39
C ARG A 9 13.84 -48.80 51.74
N ILE A 10 15.14 -49.05 51.82
CA ILE A 10 16.17 -48.22 51.18
C ILE A 10 16.05 -48.28 49.65
N ASP A 11 15.82 -49.46 49.09
CA ASP A 11 15.66 -49.65 47.65
C ASP A 11 14.38 -48.96 47.13
N THR A 12 13.30 -49.07 47.91
CA THR A 12 12.06 -48.34 47.65
C THR A 12 12.28 -46.83 47.65
N LEU A 13 12.98 -46.29 48.66
CA LEU A 13 13.29 -44.85 48.74
C LEU A 13 14.20 -44.38 47.60
N SER A 14 15.19 -45.19 47.21
CA SER A 14 16.09 -44.88 46.10
C SER A 14 15.35 -44.78 44.77
N THR A 15 14.38 -45.68 44.56
CA THR A 15 13.48 -45.66 43.40
C THR A 15 12.62 -44.39 43.37
N VAL A 16 12.02 -44.00 44.50
CA VAL A 16 11.22 -42.77 44.61
C VAL A 16 12.06 -41.52 44.37
N ILE A 17 13.27 -41.45 44.91
CA ILE A 17 14.21 -40.34 44.66
C ILE A 17 14.58 -40.26 43.17
N GLY A 18 14.81 -41.41 42.52
CA GLY A 18 15.06 -41.46 41.07
C GLY A 18 13.87 -40.94 40.26
N GLN A 19 12.64 -41.31 40.64
CA GLN A 19 11.42 -40.80 40.01
C GLN A 19 11.25 -39.29 40.21
N GLN A 20 11.45 -38.79 41.43
CA GLN A 20 11.37 -37.36 41.74
C GLN A 20 12.43 -36.53 41.00
N LYS A 21 13.63 -37.07 40.75
CA LYS A 21 14.67 -36.36 39.98
C LYS A 21 14.32 -36.20 38.49
N ASN A 22 13.53 -37.12 37.92
CA ASN A 22 13.15 -37.09 36.50
C ASN A 22 11.87 -36.30 36.22
N LEU A 23 11.03 -36.09 37.24
CA LEU A 23 9.76 -35.37 37.14
C LEU A 23 9.93 -33.89 36.69
N PRO A 24 10.90 -33.10 37.21
CA PRO A 24 11.10 -31.71 36.81
C PRO A 24 11.40 -31.57 35.31
N MET A 25 12.30 -32.41 34.77
CA MET A 25 12.64 -32.40 33.35
C MET A 25 11.42 -32.73 32.46
N ASN A 26 10.61 -33.71 32.84
CA ASN A 26 9.41 -34.06 32.08
C ASN A 26 8.35 -32.95 32.12
N ILE A 27 8.18 -32.28 33.26
CA ILE A 27 7.29 -31.13 33.39
C ILE A 27 7.81 -29.95 32.57
N GLU A 28 9.11 -29.64 32.61
CA GLU A 28 9.72 -28.56 31.82
C GLU A 28 9.58 -28.80 30.32
N ARG A 29 9.80 -30.04 29.86
CA ARG A 29 9.59 -30.42 28.46
C ARG A 29 8.13 -30.25 28.05
N SER A 30 7.19 -30.72 28.89
CA SER A 30 5.76 -30.60 28.63
C SER A 30 5.30 -29.14 28.62
N LYS A 31 5.76 -28.33 29.58
CA LYS A 31 5.53 -26.88 29.63
C LYS A 31 6.07 -26.20 28.38
N SER A 32 7.28 -26.51 27.97
CA SER A 32 7.91 -25.94 26.76
C SER A 32 7.18 -26.33 25.48
N ALA A 33 6.64 -27.55 25.40
CA ALA A 33 5.82 -27.99 24.27
C ALA A 33 4.47 -27.26 24.23
N LEU A 34 3.80 -27.11 25.38
CA LEU A 34 2.55 -26.34 25.49
C LEU A 34 2.76 -24.86 25.20
N GLN A 35 3.86 -24.27 25.67
CA GLN A 35 4.21 -22.88 25.40
C GLN A 35 4.42 -22.63 23.90
N ARG A 36 5.11 -23.54 23.20
CA ARG A 36 5.26 -23.46 21.74
C ARG A 36 3.92 -23.55 21.02
N ARG A 37 3.04 -24.47 21.42
CA ARG A 37 1.68 -24.59 20.86
C ARG A 37 0.85 -23.34 21.11
N LEU A 38 0.93 -22.77 22.31
CA LEU A 38 0.22 -21.54 22.66
C LEU A 38 0.72 -20.36 21.84
N ASN A 39 2.04 -20.24 21.63
CA ASN A 39 2.62 -19.20 20.79
C ASN A 39 2.19 -19.35 19.32
N ALA A 40 2.17 -20.58 18.79
CA ALA A 40 1.66 -20.88 17.45
C ALA A 40 0.17 -20.57 17.27
N LEU A 41 -0.64 -20.76 18.32
CA LEU A 41 -2.06 -20.37 18.32
C LEU A 41 -2.25 -18.85 18.44
N ARG A 42 -1.31 -18.15 19.08
CA ARG A 42 -1.33 -16.69 19.24
C ARG A 42 -0.85 -15.94 18.00
N ASP A 43 0.09 -16.52 17.26
CA ASP A 43 0.58 -15.98 15.98
C ASP A 43 0.57 -17.08 14.92
N PRO A 44 -0.61 -17.37 14.32
CA PRO A 44 -0.74 -18.38 13.27
C PRO A 44 0.18 -18.11 12.07
N LEU A 45 0.50 -16.84 11.81
CA LEU A 45 1.39 -16.42 10.73
C LEU A 45 2.86 -16.78 10.98
N ALA A 46 3.28 -16.96 12.24
CA ALA A 46 4.63 -17.46 12.56
C ALA A 46 4.86 -18.92 12.14
N CYS A 47 3.79 -19.69 11.89
CA CYS A 47 3.87 -21.06 11.39
C CYS A 47 3.82 -21.15 9.87
N LEU A 48 3.52 -20.05 9.17
CA LEU A 48 3.43 -20.01 7.72
C LEU A 48 4.79 -19.66 7.12
N PRO A 49 5.15 -20.23 5.97
CA PRO A 49 6.27 -19.73 5.18
C PRO A 49 6.07 -18.25 4.87
N VAL A 50 7.16 -17.49 4.82
CA VAL A 50 7.13 -16.03 4.59
C VAL A 50 6.41 -15.67 3.30
N GLU A 51 6.52 -16.51 2.28
CA GLU A 51 5.87 -16.34 0.98
C GLU A 51 4.34 -16.37 1.10
N ILE A 52 3.81 -17.28 1.92
CA ILE A 52 2.37 -17.41 2.16
C ILE A 52 1.86 -16.22 2.98
N SER A 53 2.61 -15.82 4.01
CA SER A 53 2.28 -14.63 4.82
C SER A 53 2.27 -13.36 3.97
N SER A 54 3.24 -13.22 3.05
CA SER A 54 3.34 -12.09 2.12
C SER A 54 2.13 -12.04 1.18
N GLU A 55 1.73 -13.18 0.61
CA GLU A 55 0.54 -13.27 -0.24
C GLU A 55 -0.74 -12.88 0.52
N ILE A 56 -0.91 -13.41 1.74
CA ILE A 56 -2.05 -13.04 2.59
C ILE A 56 -2.09 -11.52 2.83
N PHE A 57 -0.94 -10.89 3.11
CA PHE A 57 -0.87 -9.44 3.33
C PHE A 57 -1.31 -8.66 2.08
N VAL A 58 -0.90 -9.10 0.88
CA VAL A 58 -1.30 -8.47 -0.39
C VAL A 58 -2.82 -8.57 -0.58
N GLN A 59 -3.42 -9.72 -0.29
CA GLN A 59 -4.87 -9.93 -0.39
C GLN A 59 -5.68 -9.11 0.65
N CYS A 60 -5.02 -8.57 1.68
CA CYS A 60 -5.64 -7.76 2.71
C CYS A 60 -5.52 -6.25 2.45
N LEU A 61 -4.94 -5.83 1.34
CA LEU A 61 -4.86 -4.41 0.98
C LEU A 61 -6.27 -3.83 0.80
N PRO A 62 -6.56 -2.67 1.41
CA PRO A 62 -7.85 -2.02 1.21
C PRO A 62 -7.96 -1.52 -0.24
N SER A 63 -9.17 -1.59 -0.78
CA SER A 63 -9.48 -0.88 -2.02
C SER A 63 -9.52 0.61 -1.74
N ASP A 64 -8.61 1.36 -2.35
CA ASP A 64 -8.71 2.80 -2.51
C ASP A 64 -8.87 3.60 -1.19
N GLN A 65 -8.00 3.32 -0.20
CA GLN A 65 -7.96 4.04 1.07
C GLN A 65 -6.63 4.78 1.23
N PRO A 66 -6.65 6.00 1.82
CA PRO A 66 -5.41 6.69 2.15
C PRO A 66 -4.65 5.95 3.27
N PRO A 67 -3.32 6.10 3.34
CA PRO A 67 -2.50 5.54 4.41
C PRO A 67 -3.03 5.92 5.80
N ASP A 68 -3.39 4.89 6.57
CA ASP A 68 -3.83 5.02 7.96
C ASP A 68 -3.31 3.82 8.75
N ALA A 69 -2.85 4.04 9.98
CA ALA A 69 -2.30 2.98 10.82
C ALA A 69 -3.32 1.86 11.14
N ARG A 70 -4.62 2.12 10.95
CA ARG A 70 -5.72 1.16 11.14
C ARG A 70 -5.92 0.22 9.96
N TYR A 71 -5.33 0.52 8.79
CA TYR A 71 -5.51 -0.24 7.57
C TYR A 71 -4.17 -0.77 7.03
N ALA A 72 -4.21 -1.87 6.27
CA ALA A 72 -3.05 -2.33 5.54
C ALA A 72 -2.61 -1.28 4.50
N PRO A 73 -1.31 -1.20 4.18
CA PRO A 73 -0.21 -2.00 4.72
C PRO A 73 0.34 -1.51 6.07
N LEU A 74 0.01 -0.29 6.51
CA LEU A 74 0.57 0.31 7.73
C LEU A 74 0.19 -0.44 9.02
N LEU A 75 -1.00 -1.04 9.05
CA LEU A 75 -1.44 -1.89 10.16
C LEU A 75 -0.41 -2.99 10.46
N PHE A 76 0.14 -3.64 9.43
CA PHE A 76 1.09 -4.75 9.59
C PHE A 76 2.40 -4.34 10.26
N LEU A 77 2.78 -3.06 10.13
CA LEU A 77 3.96 -2.51 10.79
C LEU A 77 3.79 -2.37 12.32
N ASN A 78 2.55 -2.42 12.81
CA ASN A 78 2.19 -2.15 14.20
C ASN A 78 1.73 -3.39 14.99
N VAL A 79 1.68 -4.57 14.37
CA VAL A 79 1.21 -5.81 15.03
C VAL A 79 2.32 -6.45 15.87
N CYS A 80 3.41 -6.85 15.23
CA CYS A 80 4.60 -7.40 15.88
C CYS A 80 5.82 -7.25 14.96
N ASN A 81 7.03 -7.48 15.48
CA ASN A 81 8.27 -7.36 14.69
C ASN A 81 8.28 -8.29 13.47
N THR A 82 7.80 -9.53 13.63
CA THR A 82 7.73 -10.49 12.52
C THR A 82 6.87 -9.96 11.37
N TRP A 83 5.66 -9.46 11.66
CA TRP A 83 4.77 -8.91 10.64
C TRP A 83 5.35 -7.65 9.99
N LYS A 84 5.99 -6.80 10.79
CA LYS A 84 6.69 -5.62 10.30
C LYS A 84 7.78 -6.00 9.30
N ASP A 85 8.61 -6.98 9.63
CA ASP A 85 9.70 -7.45 8.76
C ASP A 85 9.17 -8.03 7.45
N ILE A 86 8.10 -8.85 7.52
CA ILE A 86 7.43 -9.40 6.33
C ILE A 86 6.84 -8.27 5.47
N ALA A 87 6.12 -7.33 6.07
CA ALA A 87 5.49 -6.24 5.35
C ALA A 87 6.52 -5.34 4.64
N LEU A 88 7.61 -4.98 5.32
CA LEU A 88 8.69 -4.17 4.72
C LEU A 88 9.43 -4.92 3.60
N ALA A 89 9.61 -6.24 3.72
CA ALA A 89 10.21 -7.06 2.67
C ALA A 89 9.28 -7.30 1.47
N THR A 90 7.96 -7.12 1.65
CA THR A 90 6.96 -7.40 0.62
C THR A 90 6.71 -6.15 -0.23
N ALA A 91 7.55 -5.93 -1.24
CA ALA A 91 7.47 -4.76 -2.13
C ALA A 91 6.09 -4.56 -2.79
N GLY A 92 5.33 -5.64 -2.99
CA GLY A 92 3.97 -5.59 -3.55
C GLY A 92 2.95 -4.83 -2.70
N LEU A 93 3.18 -4.68 -1.39
CA LEU A 93 2.29 -3.92 -0.50
C LEU A 93 2.38 -2.41 -0.71
N TRP A 94 3.46 -1.94 -1.32
CA TRP A 94 3.82 -0.53 -1.41
C TRP A 94 3.68 0.01 -2.84
N THR A 95 3.03 -0.74 -3.75
CA THR A 95 2.91 -0.36 -5.15
C THR A 95 1.81 0.67 -5.41
N SER A 96 0.92 0.94 -4.46
CA SER A 96 -0.13 1.95 -4.60
C SER A 96 -0.20 2.83 -3.36
N ILE A 97 -0.43 4.12 -3.54
CA ILE A 97 -0.66 5.08 -2.46
C ILE A 97 -1.67 6.15 -2.88
N ARG A 98 -2.67 6.41 -2.02
CA ARG A 98 -3.62 7.52 -2.17
C ARG A 98 -3.38 8.57 -1.10
N ILE A 99 -3.23 9.84 -1.45
CA ILE A 99 -2.94 10.92 -0.51
C ILE A 99 -4.08 11.93 -0.54
N ASP A 100 -4.99 11.81 0.43
CA ASP A 100 -6.17 12.69 0.50
C ASP A 100 -5.96 13.93 1.38
N ARG A 101 -5.01 13.94 2.32
CA ARG A 101 -4.84 15.06 3.27
C ARG A 101 -3.39 15.35 3.60
N LEU A 102 -3.04 16.64 3.48
CA LEU A 102 -1.74 17.21 3.87
C LEU A 102 -1.71 17.47 5.38
N LYS A 103 -1.49 16.43 6.20
CA LYS A 103 -1.40 16.58 7.67
C LYS A 103 -0.08 16.12 8.27
N PHE A 104 0.83 15.62 7.45
CA PHE A 104 2.12 15.08 7.84
C PHE A 104 3.16 15.47 6.79
N ASP A 105 4.43 15.28 7.13
CA ASP A 105 5.54 15.41 6.20
C ASP A 105 5.35 14.42 5.03
N LEU A 106 4.75 14.95 3.96
CA LEU A 106 4.31 14.17 2.81
C LEU A 106 5.50 13.70 1.97
N GLU A 107 6.54 14.52 1.88
CA GLU A 107 7.78 14.19 1.19
C GLU A 107 8.40 12.93 1.82
N SER A 108 8.60 12.94 3.14
CA SER A 108 9.18 11.80 3.86
C SER A 108 8.33 10.54 3.76
N LEU A 109 7.00 10.66 3.88
CA LEU A 109 6.10 9.50 3.75
C LEU A 109 6.19 8.91 2.34
N LEU A 110 6.06 9.74 1.32
CA LEU A 110 6.03 9.29 -0.07
C LEU A 110 7.36 8.66 -0.46
N ASP A 111 8.48 9.27 -0.09
CA ASP A 111 9.82 8.71 -0.36
C ASP A 111 10.03 7.38 0.37
N ALA A 112 9.63 7.26 1.64
CA ALA A 112 9.70 6.00 2.38
C ALA A 112 8.82 4.91 1.76
N TRP A 113 7.60 5.25 1.34
CA TRP A 113 6.68 4.33 0.69
C TRP A 113 7.23 3.81 -0.64
N LEU A 114 7.71 4.73 -1.49
CA LEU A 114 8.25 4.39 -2.81
C LEU A 114 9.59 3.65 -2.75
N LYS A 115 10.36 3.83 -1.67
CA LYS A 115 11.52 2.99 -1.34
C LYS A 115 11.12 1.55 -1.03
N CYS A 116 10.06 1.34 -0.24
CA CYS A 116 9.56 0.00 0.07
C CYS A 116 9.03 -0.72 -1.19
N ALA A 117 8.52 0.01 -2.18
CA ALA A 117 8.11 -0.54 -3.47
C ALA A 117 9.28 -1.07 -4.33
N GLY A 118 10.54 -0.81 -3.94
CA GLY A 118 11.73 -1.32 -4.61
C GLY A 118 11.87 -0.77 -6.03
N SER A 119 11.88 -1.64 -7.04
CA SER A 119 11.92 -1.28 -8.47
C SER A 119 10.58 -1.49 -9.20
N ARG A 120 9.51 -1.83 -8.46
CA ARG A 120 8.20 -2.12 -9.05
C ARG A 120 7.57 -0.87 -9.66
N ALA A 121 6.69 -1.09 -10.62
CA ALA A 121 5.77 -0.07 -11.09
C ALA A 121 4.85 0.39 -9.95
N VAL A 122 4.55 1.67 -9.89
CA VAL A 122 3.82 2.30 -8.79
C VAL A 122 2.65 3.14 -9.30
N SER A 123 1.58 3.14 -8.51
CA SER A 123 0.35 3.90 -8.74
C SER A 123 0.24 4.95 -7.64
N ILE A 124 0.06 6.22 -8.01
CA ILE A 124 -0.04 7.32 -7.05
C ILE A 124 -1.35 8.07 -7.31
N SER A 125 -2.15 8.25 -6.26
CA SER A 125 -3.40 9.02 -6.32
C SER A 125 -3.34 10.25 -5.44
N LEU A 126 -3.56 11.41 -6.06
CA LEU A 126 -3.44 12.75 -5.49
C LEU A 126 -4.67 13.57 -5.91
N PRO A 127 -5.87 13.28 -5.37
CA PRO A 127 -7.13 13.88 -5.83
C PRO A 127 -7.32 15.36 -5.42
N HIS A 128 -6.33 15.94 -4.74
CA HIS A 128 -6.34 17.31 -4.22
C HIS A 128 -5.03 18.01 -4.56
N HIS A 129 -5.04 19.34 -4.44
CA HIS A 129 -3.88 20.19 -4.72
C HIS A 129 -2.58 19.71 -4.07
N LEU A 130 -1.53 19.71 -4.88
CA LEU A 130 -0.20 19.26 -4.53
C LEU A 130 0.65 20.38 -3.93
N PRO A 131 1.30 20.14 -2.78
CA PRO A 131 2.40 21.00 -2.37
C PRO A 131 3.55 20.89 -3.37
N VAL A 132 4.11 22.02 -3.77
CA VAL A 132 5.28 22.07 -4.67
C VAL A 132 6.47 21.24 -4.14
N GLU A 133 6.55 21.05 -2.82
CA GLU A 133 7.59 20.28 -2.13
C GLU A 133 7.63 18.79 -2.54
N ILE A 134 6.53 18.19 -3.01
CA ILE A 134 6.52 16.76 -3.37
C ILE A 134 6.96 16.49 -4.81
N VAL A 135 7.02 17.54 -5.64
CA VAL A 135 7.33 17.45 -7.07
C VAL A 135 8.71 16.82 -7.33
N PRO A 136 9.78 17.12 -6.56
CA PRO A 136 11.05 16.43 -6.70
C PRO A 136 10.99 14.93 -6.40
N VAL A 137 10.14 14.49 -5.46
CA VAL A 137 9.93 13.07 -5.15
C VAL A 137 9.24 12.37 -6.31
N LEU A 138 8.18 12.96 -6.86
CA LEU A 138 7.50 12.44 -8.05
C LEU A 138 8.47 12.31 -9.23
N SER A 139 9.30 13.34 -9.45
CA SER A 139 10.30 13.37 -10.52
C SER A 139 11.36 12.26 -10.35
N ARG A 140 11.82 12.02 -9.11
CA ARG A 140 12.78 10.95 -8.78
C ARG A 140 12.24 9.56 -9.12
N HIS A 141 10.93 9.35 -8.98
CA HIS A 141 10.27 8.06 -9.19
C HIS A 141 9.50 7.96 -10.53
N ALA A 142 9.53 9.01 -11.36
CA ALA A 142 8.72 9.13 -12.59
C ALA A 142 8.85 7.95 -13.56
N LYS A 143 10.04 7.35 -13.66
CA LYS A 143 10.32 6.21 -14.57
C LYS A 143 9.51 4.96 -14.25
N ARG A 144 8.98 4.85 -13.02
CA ARG A 144 8.26 3.67 -12.53
C ARG A 144 6.77 3.94 -12.33
N LEU A 145 6.30 5.17 -12.56
CA LEU A 145 4.88 5.47 -12.44
C LEU A 145 4.10 4.78 -13.55
N GLN A 146 3.08 4.03 -13.16
CA GLN A 146 2.17 3.33 -14.06
C GLN A 146 0.79 3.98 -14.09
N ASP A 147 0.29 4.39 -12.92
CA ASP A 147 -1.01 5.04 -12.78
C ASP A 147 -0.81 6.31 -11.96
N LEU A 148 -1.38 7.42 -12.42
CA LEU A 148 -1.24 8.72 -11.77
C LEU A 148 -2.57 9.46 -11.77
N GLU A 149 -3.13 9.70 -10.59
CA GLU A 149 -4.27 10.59 -10.40
C GLU A 149 -3.78 11.90 -9.79
N MET A 150 -4.14 13.05 -10.38
CA MET A 150 -3.73 14.39 -9.93
C MET A 150 -4.84 15.42 -10.14
N HIS A 151 -4.77 16.54 -9.42
CA HIS A 151 -5.68 17.67 -9.60
C HIS A 151 -5.31 18.50 -10.83
N HIS A 152 -6.31 19.05 -11.53
CA HIS A 152 -6.14 19.84 -12.75
C HIS A 152 -5.17 21.02 -12.59
N ASP A 153 -5.30 21.78 -11.50
CA ASP A 153 -4.50 22.99 -11.28
C ASP A 153 -3.02 22.72 -10.98
N ASP A 154 -2.66 21.47 -10.71
CA ASP A 154 -1.27 21.04 -10.53
C ASP A 154 -0.63 20.53 -11.82
N ALA A 155 -1.40 20.42 -12.91
CA ALA A 155 -0.92 19.93 -14.20
C ALA A 155 0.23 20.78 -14.74
N ASP A 156 0.13 22.11 -14.63
CA ASP A 156 1.17 23.06 -15.08
C ASP A 156 2.49 22.89 -14.29
N ILE A 157 2.41 22.49 -13.02
CA ILE A 157 3.57 22.29 -12.14
C ILE A 157 4.16 20.88 -12.30
N ALA A 158 3.31 19.87 -12.49
CA ALA A 158 3.71 18.48 -12.74
C ALA A 158 4.50 18.33 -14.06
N LEU A 159 4.21 19.19 -15.03
CA LEU A 159 4.74 19.15 -16.39
C LEU A 159 6.12 19.82 -16.53
N VAL A 160 6.35 20.93 -15.81
CA VAL A 160 7.63 21.66 -15.82
C VAL A 160 8.75 20.91 -15.10
N ALA A 161 8.40 20.05 -14.13
CA ALA A 161 9.36 19.17 -13.45
C ALA A 161 9.65 17.87 -14.22
N ALA A 162 8.81 17.49 -15.20
CA ALA A 162 8.95 16.30 -16.04
C ALA A 162 10.07 16.48 -17.09
N THR A 163 11.29 16.72 -16.63
CA THR A 163 12.54 16.64 -17.42
C THR A 163 12.97 15.20 -17.72
N GLY A 164 12.19 14.22 -17.28
CA GLY A 164 12.29 12.83 -17.70
C GLY A 164 10.88 12.30 -17.93
N ALA A 165 10.62 11.80 -19.15
CA ALA A 165 9.36 11.20 -19.55
C ALA A 165 8.77 10.26 -18.48
N PHE A 166 7.46 10.04 -18.50
CA PHE A 166 6.78 8.95 -17.79
C PHE A 166 6.70 7.70 -18.69
N PRO A 167 7.79 6.93 -18.88
CA PRO A 167 7.84 5.86 -19.87
C PRO A 167 6.89 4.70 -19.56
N MET A 168 6.51 4.52 -18.29
CA MET A 168 5.67 3.40 -17.85
C MET A 168 4.22 3.82 -17.57
N LEU A 169 3.88 5.10 -17.70
CA LEU A 169 2.55 5.61 -17.38
C LEU A 169 1.56 5.10 -18.42
N LYS A 170 0.57 4.35 -17.94
CA LYS A 170 -0.49 3.74 -18.72
C LYS A 170 -1.81 4.46 -18.49
N THR A 171 -2.08 4.84 -17.26
CA THR A 171 -3.32 5.52 -16.88
C THR A 171 -3.02 6.85 -16.22
N VAL A 172 -3.75 7.88 -16.63
CA VAL A 172 -3.74 9.18 -15.97
C VAL A 172 -5.18 9.58 -15.65
N THR A 173 -5.41 10.04 -14.43
CA THR A 173 -6.70 10.58 -13.99
C THR A 173 -6.50 12.02 -13.58
N ILE A 174 -7.29 12.93 -14.17
CA ILE A 174 -7.25 14.36 -13.88
C ILE A 174 -8.53 14.70 -13.17
N VAL A 175 -8.43 15.12 -11.92
CA VAL A 175 -9.57 15.41 -11.04
C VAL A 175 -9.77 16.92 -10.95
N GLY A 176 -11.03 17.34 -10.84
CA GLY A 176 -11.36 18.72 -10.44
C GLY A 176 -11.21 19.74 -11.56
N VAL A 177 -11.39 19.30 -12.81
CA VAL A 177 -11.45 20.19 -13.98
C VAL A 177 -12.59 21.19 -13.80
N ASP A 178 -12.29 22.45 -13.41
CA ASP A 178 -13.31 23.50 -13.29
C ASP A 178 -13.89 23.81 -14.68
N ALA A 179 -15.22 23.91 -14.77
CA ALA A 179 -15.96 24.18 -15.99
C ALA A 179 -15.52 25.46 -16.66
N SER A 180 -15.27 26.47 -15.82
CA SER A 180 -14.94 27.82 -16.23
C SER A 180 -13.50 27.89 -16.73
N GLU A 181 -12.57 27.19 -16.06
CA GLU A 181 -11.18 27.13 -16.45
C GLU A 181 -10.96 26.28 -17.70
N PHE A 182 -11.58 25.10 -17.78
CA PHE A 182 -11.49 24.23 -18.96
C PHE A 182 -12.03 24.91 -20.22
N LYS A 183 -13.12 25.68 -20.12
CA LYS A 183 -13.62 26.51 -21.23
C LYS A 183 -12.68 27.65 -21.59
N SER A 184 -12.02 28.23 -20.60
CA SER A 184 -11.14 29.38 -20.80
C SER A 184 -9.79 29.00 -21.41
N SER A 185 -9.24 27.83 -21.07
CA SER A 185 -7.95 27.36 -21.54
C SER A 185 -7.83 25.82 -21.48
N PRO A 186 -8.38 25.10 -22.47
CA PRO A 186 -8.19 23.65 -22.58
C PRO A 186 -6.73 23.27 -22.91
N GLY A 187 -5.90 24.26 -23.29
CA GLY A 187 -4.50 24.09 -23.67
C GLY A 187 -3.63 23.46 -22.58
N ALA A 188 -3.82 23.81 -21.31
CA ALA A 188 -3.02 23.27 -20.21
C ALA A 188 -3.22 21.74 -20.03
N THR A 189 -4.48 21.30 -20.03
CA THR A 189 -4.82 19.86 -20.01
C THR A 189 -4.26 19.14 -21.25
N LEU A 190 -4.39 19.74 -22.43
CA LEU A 190 -3.90 19.19 -23.70
C LEU A 190 -2.37 19.08 -23.76
N ASP A 191 -1.66 20.11 -23.32
CA ASP A 191 -0.20 20.15 -23.30
C ASP A 191 0.34 19.15 -22.27
N MET A 192 -0.36 18.98 -21.14
CA MET A 192 -0.03 17.92 -20.19
C MET A 192 -0.18 16.53 -20.81
N LEU A 193 -1.31 16.24 -21.46
CA LEU A 193 -1.55 14.93 -22.09
C LEU A 193 -0.52 14.63 -23.19
N ARG A 194 -0.07 15.66 -23.93
CA ARG A 194 0.98 15.53 -24.97
C ARG A 194 2.33 15.09 -24.41
N MET A 195 2.62 15.33 -23.13
CA MET A 195 3.89 14.94 -22.50
C MET A 195 3.89 13.54 -21.89
N CYS A 196 2.77 12.82 -22.01
CA CYS A 196 2.62 11.45 -21.57
C CYS A 196 2.47 10.50 -22.77
N PRO A 197 3.52 10.31 -23.60
CA PRO A 197 3.41 9.68 -24.92
C PRO A 197 2.98 8.21 -24.90
N ASN A 198 3.06 7.55 -23.74
CA ASN A 198 2.72 6.14 -23.55
C ASN A 198 1.37 5.94 -22.85
N THR A 199 0.66 7.02 -22.49
CA THR A 199 -0.62 6.93 -21.81
C THR A 199 -1.66 6.30 -22.71
N VAL A 200 -2.24 5.21 -22.22
CA VAL A 200 -3.25 4.42 -22.92
C VAL A 200 -4.65 4.86 -22.53
N GLU A 201 -4.84 5.20 -21.25
CA GLU A 201 -6.12 5.62 -20.70
C GLU A 201 -5.99 6.98 -20.00
N CYS A 202 -6.88 7.90 -20.33
CA CYS A 202 -7.08 9.13 -19.56
C CYS A 202 -8.51 9.17 -19.04
N THR A 203 -8.65 9.53 -17.77
CA THR A 203 -9.95 9.83 -17.17
C THR A 203 -9.96 11.28 -16.74
N LEU A 204 -10.92 12.07 -17.23
CA LEU A 204 -11.26 13.34 -16.61
C LEU A 204 -12.37 13.06 -15.60
N ASP A 205 -12.07 13.23 -14.32
CA ASP A 205 -13.01 13.00 -13.23
C ASP A 205 -13.56 14.31 -12.67
N ARG A 206 -14.83 14.26 -12.26
CA ARG A 206 -15.64 15.41 -11.81
C ARG A 206 -15.82 16.47 -12.88
N VAL A 207 -15.99 16.05 -14.14
CA VAL A 207 -16.28 16.98 -15.23
C VAL A 207 -17.65 17.63 -14.97
N PRO A 208 -17.72 18.97 -14.90
CA PRO A 208 -18.89 19.69 -14.44
C PRO A 208 -20.06 19.70 -15.43
N TYR A 209 -19.83 19.33 -16.68
CA TYR A 209 -20.84 19.18 -17.72
C TYR A 209 -20.40 18.12 -18.75
N PRO A 210 -21.34 17.48 -19.47
CA PRO A 210 -20.98 16.62 -20.61
C PRO A 210 -20.30 17.47 -21.68
N LEU A 211 -19.07 17.10 -22.06
CA LEU A 211 -18.32 17.77 -23.11
C LEU A 211 -19.05 17.69 -24.45
N THR A 212 -18.90 18.71 -25.28
CA THR A 212 -19.32 18.65 -26.68
C THR A 212 -18.41 17.70 -27.46
N LYS A 213 -18.91 17.13 -28.55
CA LYS A 213 -18.13 16.22 -29.39
C LYS A 213 -16.83 16.84 -29.91
N ASP A 214 -16.85 18.14 -30.21
CA ASP A 214 -15.65 18.86 -30.63
C ASP A 214 -14.62 18.99 -29.49
N GLU A 215 -15.06 19.25 -28.26
CA GLU A 215 -14.18 19.26 -27.07
C GLU A 215 -13.61 17.86 -26.77
N GLU A 216 -14.41 16.80 -26.94
CA GLU A 216 -13.94 15.41 -26.83
C GLU A 216 -12.89 15.09 -27.90
N ASP A 217 -13.17 15.41 -29.16
CA ASP A 217 -12.29 15.14 -30.30
C ASP A 217 -10.95 15.90 -30.18
N MET A 218 -10.94 17.09 -29.54
CA MET A 218 -9.71 17.82 -29.25
C MET A 218 -8.81 17.11 -28.23
N LEU A 219 -9.41 16.44 -27.24
CA LEU A 219 -8.70 15.73 -26.16
C LEU A 219 -8.22 14.34 -26.57
N VAL A 220 -8.72 13.79 -27.68
CA VAL A 220 -8.30 12.48 -28.19
C VAL A 220 -6.92 12.62 -28.83
N LEU A 221 -5.89 12.19 -28.07
CA LEU A 221 -4.55 12.08 -28.62
C LEU A 221 -4.37 10.78 -29.42
N PRO A 222 -3.57 10.76 -30.49
CA PRO A 222 -3.43 9.59 -31.38
C PRO A 222 -2.96 8.30 -30.70
N HIS A 223 -2.28 8.41 -29.55
CA HIS A 223 -1.75 7.29 -28.78
C HIS A 223 -2.70 6.79 -27.68
N MET A 224 -3.76 7.55 -27.37
CA MET A 224 -4.73 7.18 -26.33
C MET A 224 -5.76 6.22 -26.89
N ARG A 225 -6.00 5.10 -26.19
CA ARG A 225 -7.00 4.10 -26.57
C ARG A 225 -8.35 4.37 -25.94
N HIS A 226 -8.36 4.93 -24.73
CA HIS A 226 -9.58 5.18 -23.98
C HIS A 226 -9.51 6.56 -23.32
N LEU A 227 -10.48 7.41 -23.65
CA LEU A 227 -10.76 8.66 -22.94
C LEU A 227 -12.11 8.48 -22.23
N LYS A 228 -12.12 8.65 -20.92
CA LYS A 228 -13.32 8.52 -20.08
C LYS A 228 -13.61 9.86 -19.41
N PHE A 229 -14.89 10.19 -19.33
CA PHE A 229 -15.39 11.34 -18.57
C PHE A 229 -16.27 10.82 -17.44
N THR A 230 -15.93 11.14 -16.20
CA THR A 230 -16.69 10.76 -15.01
C THR A 230 -17.11 12.02 -14.24
N GLY A 231 -18.27 11.96 -13.57
CA GLY A 231 -18.78 13.08 -12.76
C GLY A 231 -19.92 13.91 -13.37
N ALA A 232 -20.38 13.60 -14.58
CA ALA A 232 -21.61 14.17 -15.15
C ALA A 232 -22.87 13.55 -14.51
N GLU A 233 -22.94 13.44 -13.19
CA GLU A 233 -24.24 13.28 -12.54
C GLU A 233 -24.90 14.64 -12.53
N ALA A 234 -26.00 14.76 -13.27
CA ALA A 234 -26.86 15.92 -13.28
C ALA A 234 -27.21 16.29 -11.82
N ARG A 235 -26.56 17.32 -11.27
CA ARG A 235 -27.15 18.03 -10.14
C ARG A 235 -28.50 18.55 -10.65
N PRO A 236 -29.65 18.13 -10.07
CA PRO A 236 -30.90 18.77 -10.41
C PRO A 236 -30.73 20.27 -10.10
N PRO A 237 -31.16 21.16 -11.01
CA PRO A 237 -31.00 22.59 -10.81
C PRO A 237 -31.87 23.00 -9.63
N TYR A 238 -31.21 23.27 -8.49
CA TYR A 238 -31.75 23.94 -7.30
C TYR A 238 -32.89 23.21 -6.55
N THR A 239 -32.67 22.98 -5.25
CA THR A 239 -33.72 22.96 -4.22
C THR A 239 -33.41 24.02 -3.19
#